data_AF-A0A6J1PKH0-F1
#
_entry.id   AF-A0A6J1PKH0-F1
#
_cell.length_a   1.000
_cell.length_b   1.000
_cell.length_c   1.000
_cell.angle_alpha   90.00
_cell.angle_beta   90.00
_cell.angle_gamma   90.00
#
_symmetry.space_group_name_H-M   'P 1'
#
loop_
_entity.id
_entity.type
_entity.pdbx_description
1 polymer ?
#
loop_
_entity_poly.entity_id
_entity_poly.type
_entity_poly.pdbx_seq_one_letter_code
_entity_poly.pdbx_strand_id
1 'polypeptide(L)'
;MSPMPCVLLLVISIAALPSISSLTLSPENCVTNSECQSSSCCLLGPSRYAIPTCMPFQQQGEQCRVNADTLTTNLSYPDNTELEVTGVHSILCPCANGLSCDPKSGICN
;
A
#
# COMPACT_ATOMS: atom_id res chain seq x y z
N MET A 1 -17.02 61.40 -36.61
CA MET A 1 -16.24 60.41 -37.37
C MET A 1 -15.34 59.68 -36.37
N SER A 2 -15.38 58.35 -36.35
CA SER A 2 -14.65 57.38 -35.48
C SER A 2 -13.10 57.51 -35.58
N PRO A 3 -12.24 56.84 -34.76
CA PRO A 3 -12.48 55.55 -34.09
C PRO A 3 -12.06 55.38 -32.62
N MET A 4 -12.64 54.34 -32.02
CA MET A 4 -12.19 53.62 -30.83
C MET A 4 -10.73 53.16 -30.95
N PRO A 5 -9.97 53.10 -29.84
CA PRO A 5 -9.02 52.04 -29.60
C PRO A 5 -9.66 51.02 -28.66
N CYS A 6 -10.07 49.93 -29.29
CA CYS A 6 -10.30 48.63 -28.69
C CYS A 6 -9.00 48.13 -28.02
N VAL A 7 -9.16 47.44 -26.88
CA VAL A 7 -8.32 46.32 -26.42
C VAL A 7 -6.96 46.74 -25.82
N LEU A 8 -6.61 46.38 -24.57
CA LEU A 8 -6.33 45.02 -24.13
C LEU A 8 -6.33 44.95 -22.57
N LEU A 9 -7.39 44.41 -21.97
CA LEU A 9 -7.38 43.98 -20.56
C LEU A 9 -6.72 42.59 -20.51
N LEU A 10 -5.45 42.54 -20.11
CA LEU A 10 -4.74 41.29 -19.81
C LEU A 10 -5.24 40.75 -18.46
N VAL A 11 -6.25 39.88 -18.51
CA VAL A 11 -6.68 39.10 -17.34
C VAL A 11 -5.71 37.93 -17.20
N ILE A 12 -4.74 38.04 -16.28
CA ILE A 12 -3.81 36.95 -15.99
C ILE A 12 -4.54 35.96 -15.08
N SER A 13 -5.22 34.99 -15.68
CA SER A 13 -5.78 33.85 -14.95
C SER A 13 -4.63 32.94 -14.50
N ILE A 14 -4.23 33.03 -13.24
CA ILE A 14 -3.34 32.05 -12.62
C ILE A 14 -4.17 30.78 -12.43
N ALA A 15 -4.13 29.88 -13.41
CA ALA A 15 -4.62 28.53 -13.24
C ALA A 15 -3.68 27.82 -12.25
N ALA A 16 -4.05 27.79 -10.97
CA ALA A 16 -3.42 26.89 -10.01
C ALA A 16 -3.73 25.45 -10.46
N LEU A 17 -2.76 24.78 -11.06
CA LEU A 17 -2.82 23.34 -11.28
C LEU A 17 -2.68 22.67 -9.91
N PRO A 18 -3.69 21.94 -9.41
CA PRO A 18 -3.45 21.04 -8.31
C PRO A 18 -2.62 19.87 -8.87
N SER A 19 -1.34 19.83 -8.54
CA SER A 19 -0.48 18.66 -8.77
C SER A 19 -0.92 17.54 -7.83
N ILE A 20 -2.05 16.91 -8.12
CA ILE A 20 -2.45 15.68 -7.43
C ILE A 20 -1.77 14.53 -8.17
N SER A 21 -0.52 14.27 -7.81
CA SER A 21 0.13 13.00 -8.14
C SER A 21 -0.50 11.91 -7.29
N SER A 22 -1.70 11.46 -7.67
CA SER A 22 -2.19 10.16 -7.23
C SER A 22 -1.37 9.10 -7.95
N LEU A 23 -0.15 8.82 -7.48
CA LEU A 23 0.52 7.57 -7.83
C LEU A 23 -0.32 6.46 -7.18
N THR A 24 -1.24 5.90 -7.96
CA THR A 24 -1.72 4.56 -7.69
C THR A 24 -0.54 3.63 -7.96
N LEU A 25 0.36 3.51 -6.98
CA LEU A 25 1.37 2.45 -6.96
C LEU A 25 0.57 1.14 -6.96
N SER A 26 0.59 0.42 -8.08
CA SER A 26 0.20 -0.98 -8.05
C SER A 26 1.03 -1.65 -6.95
N PRO A 27 0.42 -2.50 -6.11
CA PRO A 27 1.17 -3.21 -5.08
C PRO A 27 2.38 -3.90 -5.69
N GLU A 28 3.58 -3.54 -5.25
CA GLU A 28 4.82 -4.18 -5.71
C GLU A 28 4.85 -5.60 -5.16
N ASN A 29 5.13 -6.59 -6.01
CA ASN A 29 5.31 -7.97 -5.56
C ASN A 29 6.56 -8.07 -4.67
N CYS A 30 6.54 -9.00 -3.72
CA CYS A 30 7.65 -9.21 -2.79
C CYS A 30 7.80 -10.68 -2.40
N VAL A 31 8.98 -11.05 -1.92
CA VAL A 31 9.26 -12.38 -1.33
C VAL A 31 9.78 -12.30 0.11
N THR A 32 10.13 -11.10 0.57
CA THR A 32 10.56 -10.81 1.94
C THR A 32 10.14 -9.40 2.36
N ASN A 33 10.01 -9.17 3.66
CA ASN A 33 9.66 -7.86 4.22
C ASN A 33 10.68 -6.76 3.88
N SER A 34 11.97 -7.08 3.68
CA SER A 34 13.00 -6.08 3.39
C SER A 34 12.89 -5.45 2.00
N GLU A 35 12.06 -6.01 1.12
CA GLU A 35 11.79 -5.45 -0.21
C GLU A 35 10.74 -4.34 -0.18
N CYS A 36 9.97 -4.25 0.91
CA CYS A 36 8.93 -3.25 1.06
C CYS A 36 9.44 -1.97 1.73
N GLN A 37 8.72 -0.86 1.52
CA GLN A 37 8.96 0.39 2.23
C GLN A 37 8.82 0.19 3.75
N SER A 38 9.47 1.06 4.54
CA SER A 38 9.50 0.97 6.00
C SER A 38 8.14 1.12 6.69
N SER A 39 7.09 1.56 5.98
CA SER A 39 5.70 1.66 6.44
C SER A 39 4.80 0.52 5.91
N SER A 40 5.39 -0.49 5.28
CA SER A 40 4.69 -1.60 4.64
C SER A 40 5.30 -2.95 5.01
N CYS A 41 4.53 -4.00 4.80
CA CYS A 41 4.94 -5.39 5.00
C CYS A 41 4.75 -6.18 3.71
N CYS A 42 5.51 -7.27 3.55
CA CYS A 42 5.27 -8.23 2.50
C CYS A 42 4.15 -9.19 2.91
N LEU A 43 3.01 -9.13 2.20
CA LEU A 43 1.79 -9.83 2.57
C LEU A 43 1.39 -10.88 1.52
N LEU A 44 1.29 -12.13 1.96
CA LEU A 44 0.61 -13.19 1.23
C LEU A 44 -0.90 -13.13 1.52
N GLY A 45 -1.68 -12.76 0.50
CA GLY A 45 -3.14 -12.70 0.58
C GLY A 45 -3.80 -14.08 0.79
N PRO A 46 -5.08 -14.11 1.21
CA PRO A 46 -5.79 -15.36 1.52
C PRO A 46 -6.21 -16.18 0.27
N SER A 47 -6.05 -15.64 -0.93
CA SER A 47 -6.43 -16.29 -2.17
C SER A 47 -5.46 -17.43 -2.53
N ARG A 48 -5.99 -18.51 -3.10
CA ARG A 48 -5.14 -19.59 -3.65
C ARG A 48 -4.28 -19.02 -4.78
N TYR A 49 -2.99 -19.38 -4.78
CA TYR A 49 -2.01 -18.86 -5.74
C TYR A 49 -1.83 -17.34 -5.68
N ALA A 50 -2.12 -16.72 -4.53
CA ALA A 50 -1.79 -15.31 -4.32
C ALA A 50 -0.26 -15.11 -4.43
N ILE A 51 0.12 -14.07 -5.15
CA ILE A 51 1.49 -13.58 -5.16
C ILE A 51 1.62 -12.57 -4.02
N PRO A 52 2.64 -12.69 -3.14
CA PRO A 52 2.79 -11.72 -2.05
C PRO A 52 3.08 -10.32 -2.59
N THR A 53 2.53 -9.31 -1.93
CA THR A 53 2.67 -7.90 -2.32
C THR A 53 2.93 -7.01 -1.12
N CYS A 54 3.60 -5.89 -1.35
CA CYS A 54 3.84 -4.89 -0.33
C CYS A 54 2.53 -4.17 0.00
N MET A 55 2.10 -4.28 1.25
CA MET A 55 0.86 -3.70 1.77
C MET A 55 1.16 -2.85 3.01
N PRO A 56 0.41 -1.76 3.24
CA PRO A 56 0.64 -0.90 4.41
C PRO A 56 0.38 -1.66 5.72
N PHE A 57 1.11 -1.28 6.77
CA PHE A 57 0.80 -1.73 8.13
C PHE A 57 -0.60 -1.29 8.56
N GLN A 58 -1.22 -2.07 9.46
CA GLN A 58 -2.53 -1.74 10.01
C GLN A 58 -2.41 -0.53 10.95
N GLN A 59 -3.29 0.44 10.75
CA GLN A 59 -3.33 1.69 11.49
C GLN A 59 -4.16 1.55 12.77
N GLN A 60 -4.12 2.58 13.62
CA GLN A 60 -4.90 2.60 14.85
C GLN A 60 -6.40 2.42 14.58
N GLY A 61 -7.04 1.51 15.33
CA GLY A 61 -8.45 1.18 15.16
C GLY A 61 -8.73 0.17 14.04
N GLU A 62 -7.74 -0.21 13.23
CA GLU A 62 -7.90 -1.24 12.21
C GLU A 62 -7.79 -2.65 12.81
N GLN A 63 -8.35 -3.62 12.07
CA GLN A 63 -8.30 -5.02 12.46
C GLN A 63 -6.88 -5.55 12.32
N CYS A 64 -6.46 -6.38 13.28
CA CYS A 64 -5.19 -7.07 13.27
C CYS A 64 -5.37 -8.55 13.62
N ARG A 65 -4.34 -9.33 13.31
CA ARG A 65 -4.30 -10.75 13.67
C ARG A 65 -3.50 -10.94 14.95
N VAL A 66 -4.18 -11.41 15.99
CA VAL A 66 -3.55 -11.81 17.26
C VAL A 66 -2.70 -13.06 17.00
N ASN A 67 -1.47 -13.09 17.54
CA ASN A 67 -0.52 -14.20 17.40
C ASN A 67 -0.24 -14.57 15.93
N ALA A 68 -0.03 -13.57 15.08
CA ALA A 68 0.29 -13.77 13.67
C ALA A 68 1.80 -13.88 13.43
N ASP A 69 2.31 -15.11 13.46
CA ASP A 69 3.68 -15.40 13.05
C ASP A 69 3.87 -15.23 11.54
N THR A 70 5.09 -14.89 11.15
CA THR A 70 5.50 -14.82 9.74
C THR A 70 5.69 -16.21 9.15
N LEU A 71 5.46 -16.33 7.84
CA LEU A 71 5.60 -17.55 7.07
C LEU A 71 6.93 -17.55 6.28
N THR A 72 7.64 -18.68 6.34
CA THR A 72 8.76 -18.99 5.43
C THR A 72 8.46 -20.33 4.76
N THR A 73 8.29 -20.34 3.45
CA THR A 73 7.88 -21.54 2.71
C THR A 73 8.11 -21.38 1.20
N ASN A 74 7.91 -22.47 0.44
CA ASN A 74 7.85 -22.44 -1.02
C ASN A 74 6.39 -22.45 -1.47
N LEU A 75 5.99 -21.44 -2.23
CA LEU A 75 4.67 -21.35 -2.85
C LEU A 75 4.71 -22.02 -4.22
N SER A 76 3.90 -23.06 -4.43
CA SER A 76 3.79 -23.73 -5.73
C SER A 76 2.59 -23.20 -6.53
N TYR A 77 2.83 -22.89 -7.81
CA TYR A 77 1.84 -22.33 -8.73
C TYR A 77 1.42 -23.34 -9.81
N PRO A 78 0.28 -23.14 -10.50
CA PRO A 78 -0.27 -24.09 -11.46
C PRO A 78 0.61 -24.35 -12.69
N ASP A 79 1.51 -23.43 -13.02
CA ASP A 79 2.49 -23.55 -14.10
C ASP A 79 3.75 -24.34 -13.71
N ASN A 80 3.73 -24.98 -12.53
CA ASN A 80 4.85 -25.67 -11.90
C ASN A 80 6.01 -24.74 -11.50
N THR A 81 5.78 -23.42 -11.46
CA THR A 81 6.75 -22.51 -10.84
C THR A 81 6.63 -22.58 -9.33
N GLU A 82 7.76 -22.33 -8.66
CA GLU A 82 7.85 -22.23 -7.21
C GLU A 82 8.44 -20.87 -6.85
N LEU A 83 7.94 -20.28 -5.76
CA LEU A 83 8.43 -19.03 -5.21
C LEU A 83 8.76 -19.23 -3.73
N GLU A 84 10.05 -19.16 -3.40
CA GLU A 84 10.49 -19.14 -2.01
C GLU A 84 10.13 -17.78 -1.40
N VAL A 85 9.42 -17.82 -0.28
CA VAL A 85 9.08 -16.63 0.51
C VAL A 85 9.66 -16.76 1.91
N THR A 86 10.20 -15.69 2.45
CA THR A 86 10.85 -15.68 3.77
C THR A 86 10.28 -14.58 4.65
N GLY A 87 9.80 -14.97 5.83
CA GLY A 87 9.33 -14.04 6.84
C GLY A 87 8.17 -13.16 6.36
N VAL A 88 7.30 -13.65 5.47
CA VAL A 88 6.15 -12.89 4.94
C VAL A 88 4.95 -12.97 5.86
N HIS A 89 4.11 -11.93 5.88
CA HIS A 89 2.86 -11.95 6.65
C HIS A 89 1.76 -12.65 5.87
N SER A 90 0.76 -13.15 6.58
CA SER A 90 -0.41 -13.78 5.97
C SER A 90 -1.70 -13.05 6.35
N ILE A 91 -2.59 -12.87 5.38
CA ILE A 91 -3.94 -12.28 5.53
C ILE A 91 -3.95 -10.78 5.85
N LEU A 92 -3.26 -10.33 6.91
CA LEU A 92 -3.08 -8.91 7.27
C LEU A 92 -1.63 -8.61 7.63
N CYS A 93 -1.18 -7.40 7.33
CA CYS A 93 0.07 -6.86 7.88
C CYS A 93 -0.05 -6.66 9.41
N PRO A 94 1.07 -6.55 10.14
CA PRO A 94 1.02 -6.21 11.55
C PRO A 94 0.58 -4.74 11.74
N CYS A 95 0.33 -4.37 13.00
CA CYS A 95 0.07 -2.98 13.35
C CYS A 95 1.30 -2.09 13.07
N ALA A 96 1.06 -0.83 12.75
CA ALA A 96 2.09 0.16 12.53
C ALA A 96 2.95 0.38 13.78
N ASN A 97 4.14 0.95 13.58
CA ASN A 97 5.10 1.19 14.66
C ASN A 97 4.48 1.94 15.84
N GLY A 98 4.66 1.40 17.05
CA GLY A 98 4.14 1.96 18.28
C GLY A 98 2.72 1.50 18.66
N LEU A 99 2.05 0.74 17.80
CA LEU A 99 0.77 0.09 18.09
C LEU A 99 0.96 -1.39 18.39
N SER A 100 0.02 -1.95 19.13
CA SER A 100 -0.04 -3.38 19.43
C SER A 100 -1.39 -3.96 19.03
N CYS A 101 -1.41 -5.24 18.65
CA CYS A 101 -2.67 -5.91 18.37
C CYS A 101 -3.31 -6.34 19.69
N ASP A 102 -4.43 -5.72 20.08
CA ASP A 102 -5.13 -6.06 21.30
C ASP A 102 -5.64 -7.51 21.23
N PRO A 103 -5.27 -8.38 22.18
CA PRO A 103 -5.55 -9.81 22.08
C PRO A 103 -7.03 -10.16 22.29
N LYS A 104 -7.85 -9.24 22.82
CA LYS A 104 -9.28 -9.47 23.09
C LYS A 104 -10.15 -8.97 21.95
N SER A 105 -9.81 -7.83 21.39
CA SER A 105 -10.59 -7.15 20.34
C SER A 105 -10.07 -7.41 18.93
N GLY A 106 -8.80 -7.78 18.78
CA GLY A 106 -8.17 -7.92 17.46
C GLY A 106 -8.06 -6.59 16.72
N ILE A 107 -7.84 -5.50 17.47
CA ILE A 107 -7.72 -4.13 16.95
C ILE A 107 -6.35 -3.55 17.32
N CYS A 108 -5.74 -2.79 16.42
CA CYS A 108 -4.51 -2.06 16.69
C CYS A 108 -4.75 -0.87 17.62
N ASN A 109 -4.08 -0.84 18.78
CA ASN A 109 -4.14 0.26 19.74
C ASN A 109 -2.81 0.52 20.49
#